data_AF-A0A1X7TAW3-F1
#
_entry.id   AF-A0A1X7TAW3-F1
#
_cell.length_a   1.000
_cell.length_b   1.000
_cell.length_c   1.000
_cell.angle_alpha   90.00
_cell.angle_beta   90.00
_cell.angle_gamma   90.00
#
_symmetry.space_group_name_H-M   'P 1'
#
loop_
_entity.id
_entity.type
_entity.pdbx_description
1 polymer ?
#
loop_
_entity_poly.entity_id
_entity_poly.type
_entity_poly.pdbx_seq_one_letter_code
_entity_poly.pdbx_strand_id
1 'polypeptide(L)'
;SNQTVPSFVGNHYFCESGNNASTWTKILYTSDPLWDGQGCGSLESPCCNVPGLPWFHRDYGSTTTTDYIELRVCGDQETADEDVPFSFYEIYIK
;
A
#
# COMPACT_ATOMS: atom_id res chain seq x y z
N SER A 1 -9.40 -11.28 -2.20
CA SER A 1 -9.29 -10.94 -3.63
C SER A 1 -8.07 -11.65 -4.21
N ASN A 2 -8.12 -12.17 -5.45
CA ASN A 2 -6.99 -12.84 -6.12
C ASN A 2 -6.30 -11.87 -7.11
N GLN A 3 -6.04 -10.64 -6.67
CA GLN A 3 -5.36 -9.67 -7.52
C GLN A 3 -3.90 -10.08 -7.69
N THR A 4 -3.47 -10.18 -8.94
CA THR A 4 -2.06 -10.38 -9.28
C THR A 4 -1.39 -9.02 -9.41
N VAL A 5 -0.30 -8.83 -8.69
CA VAL A 5 0.49 -7.59 -8.75
C VAL A 5 0.97 -7.37 -10.19
N PRO A 6 0.75 -6.18 -10.78
CA PRO A 6 1.22 -5.89 -12.12
C PRO A 6 2.73 -6.07 -12.25
N SER A 7 3.20 -6.67 -13.35
CA SER A 7 4.61 -7.03 -13.52
C SER A 7 5.57 -5.85 -13.43
N PHE A 8 5.13 -4.63 -13.78
CA PHE A 8 5.95 -3.42 -13.69
C PHE A 8 6.24 -2.97 -12.25
N VAL A 9 5.41 -3.39 -11.28
CA VAL A 9 5.62 -3.08 -9.85
C VAL A 9 6.78 -3.90 -9.27
N GLY A 10 7.01 -5.09 -9.83
CA GLY A 10 8.03 -6.02 -9.35
C GLY A 10 7.75 -6.46 -7.92
N ASN A 11 8.80 -6.42 -7.07
CA ASN A 11 8.74 -6.91 -5.69
C ASN A 11 8.72 -5.77 -4.65
N HIS A 12 8.38 -4.55 -5.07
CA HIS A 12 8.43 -3.34 -4.22
C HIS A 12 7.04 -2.80 -3.93
N TYR A 13 6.21 -3.63 -3.31
CA TYR A 13 4.84 -3.28 -2.94
C TYR A 13 4.49 -3.85 -1.58
N PHE A 14 3.58 -3.18 -0.88
CA PHE A 14 2.81 -3.76 0.21
C PHE A 14 1.37 -3.93 -0.28
N CYS A 15 0.79 -5.10 -0.02
CA CYS A 15 -0.66 -5.25 -0.13
C CYS A 15 -1.28 -4.78 1.18
N GLU A 16 -2.50 -4.27 1.12
CA GLU A 16 -3.40 -4.08 2.27
C GLU A 16 -4.82 -3.83 1.70
N SER A 17 -5.88 -4.34 2.33
CA SER A 17 -7.25 -4.13 1.86
C SER A 17 -7.95 -2.91 2.46
N GLY A 18 -7.44 -2.36 3.56
CA GLY A 18 -8.04 -1.20 4.24
C GLY A 18 -9.44 -1.49 4.78
N ASN A 19 -9.77 -2.77 4.91
CA ASN A 19 -11.05 -3.25 5.39
C ASN A 19 -10.89 -4.72 5.80
N ASN A 20 -10.68 -4.93 7.09
CA ASN A 20 -10.57 -6.23 7.71
C ASN A 20 -11.88 -7.07 7.72
N ALA A 21 -12.97 -6.57 7.14
CA ALA A 21 -14.26 -7.25 7.04
C ALA A 21 -14.42 -8.05 5.73
N SER A 22 -15.25 -9.10 5.77
CA SER A 22 -15.58 -9.93 4.60
C SER A 22 -16.52 -9.25 3.60
N THR A 23 -17.02 -8.07 3.94
CA THR A 23 -17.96 -7.28 3.13
C THR A 23 -17.50 -5.84 3.08
N TRP A 24 -17.83 -5.15 1.99
CA TRP A 24 -17.53 -3.74 1.80
C TRP A 24 -18.79 -2.94 1.54
N THR A 25 -18.72 -1.65 1.80
CA THR A 25 -19.72 -0.64 1.46
C THR A 25 -19.01 0.59 0.91
N LYS A 26 -19.72 1.45 0.16
CA LYS A 26 -19.16 2.67 -0.44
C LYS A 26 -18.94 3.77 0.60
N ILE A 27 -17.97 3.55 1.48
CA ILE A 27 -17.54 4.48 2.53
C ILE A 27 -16.01 4.51 2.60
N LEU A 28 -15.46 5.59 3.15
CA LEU A 28 -14.05 5.66 3.48
C LEU A 28 -13.78 4.96 4.82
N TYR A 29 -12.95 3.92 4.81
CA TYR A 29 -12.58 3.13 5.99
C TYR A 29 -11.43 3.76 6.78
N THR A 30 -11.69 4.84 7.50
CA THR A 30 -10.65 5.55 8.27
C THR A 30 -10.20 4.83 9.55
N SER A 31 -10.93 3.79 9.97
CA SER A 31 -10.61 3.01 11.19
C SER A 31 -9.60 1.90 10.95
N ASP A 32 -9.21 1.67 9.69
CA ASP A 32 -8.31 0.60 9.29
C ASP A 32 -7.20 1.16 8.38
N PRO A 33 -6.26 1.96 8.94
CA PRO A 33 -5.24 2.63 8.16
C PRO A 33 -4.32 1.63 7.47
N LEU A 34 -3.99 1.89 6.21
CA LEU A 34 -3.09 1.02 5.45
C LEU A 34 -1.67 1.07 6.02
N TRP A 35 -1.03 -0.10 6.09
CA TRP A 35 0.40 -0.29 6.35
C TRP A 35 0.92 0.14 7.72
N ASP A 36 0.07 0.51 8.68
CA ASP A 36 0.49 0.89 10.04
C ASP A 36 0.87 -0.31 10.94
N GLY A 37 0.71 -1.53 10.41
CA GLY A 37 0.97 -2.78 11.13
C GLY A 37 -0.04 -3.09 12.24
N GLN A 38 -1.16 -2.38 12.27
CA GLN A 38 -2.28 -2.57 13.20
C GLN A 38 -3.54 -2.97 12.41
N GLY A 39 -4.65 -3.24 13.10
CA GLY A 39 -5.93 -3.56 12.44
C GLY A 39 -6.01 -4.92 11.72
N CYS A 40 -4.87 -5.58 11.55
CA CYS A 40 -4.62 -6.82 10.82
C CYS A 40 -5.58 -7.99 11.14
N GLY A 41 -6.72 -8.01 10.46
CA GLY A 41 -7.68 -9.09 10.55
C GLY A 41 -7.15 -10.38 9.94
N SER A 42 -7.84 -11.50 10.19
CA SER A 42 -7.48 -12.78 9.56
C SER A 42 -7.52 -12.73 8.02
N LEU A 43 -8.29 -11.80 7.45
CA LEU A 43 -8.39 -11.57 6.00
C LEU A 43 -7.19 -10.82 5.42
N GLU A 44 -6.45 -10.09 6.25
CA GLU A 44 -5.30 -9.24 5.86
C GLU A 44 -3.96 -9.80 6.33
N SER A 45 -3.98 -10.93 7.05
CA SER A 45 -2.79 -11.57 7.60
C SER A 45 -1.61 -11.75 6.62
N PRO A 46 -1.81 -12.07 5.32
CA PRO A 46 -0.71 -12.12 4.35
C PRO A 46 -0.02 -10.78 4.10
N CYS A 47 -0.77 -9.68 4.23
CA CYS A 47 -0.34 -8.30 3.99
C CYS A 47 0.29 -7.66 5.23
N CYS A 48 -0.16 -8.08 6.41
CA CYS A 48 0.27 -7.55 7.70
C CYS A 48 1.57 -8.13 8.29
N ASN A 49 2.24 -9.05 7.60
CA ASN A 49 3.50 -9.65 8.06
C ASN A 49 4.66 -9.40 7.10
N VAL A 50 4.62 -8.28 6.37
CA VAL A 50 5.67 -7.89 5.43
C VAL A 50 6.82 -7.17 6.15
N PRO A 51 8.09 -7.45 5.80
CA PRO A 51 9.22 -6.69 6.32
C PRO A 51 9.10 -5.21 5.94
N GLY A 52 9.30 -4.31 6.91
CA GLY A 52 9.33 -2.86 6.67
C GLY A 52 8.10 -2.08 7.17
N LEU A 53 7.06 -2.73 7.69
CA LEU A 53 6.01 -2.06 8.47
C LEU A 53 6.63 -1.27 9.65
N PRO A 54 6.03 -0.13 10.08
CA PRO A 54 4.68 0.35 9.78
C PRO A 54 4.61 1.42 8.66
N TRP A 55 5.61 1.49 7.77
CA TRP A 55 5.57 2.45 6.66
C TRP A 55 6.20 1.81 5.43
N PHE A 56 5.60 2.02 4.25
CA PHE A 56 6.30 1.67 3.02
C PHE A 56 7.59 2.49 2.92
N HIS A 57 8.73 1.81 3.09
CA HIS A 57 10.04 2.43 3.05
C HIS A 57 10.90 1.72 2.01
N ARG A 58 11.51 2.52 1.13
CA ARG A 58 12.45 2.03 0.13
C ARG A 58 13.76 2.82 0.21
N ASP A 59 14.80 2.12 0.65
CA ASP A 59 16.19 2.56 0.46
C ASP A 59 16.73 1.95 -0.84
N TYR A 60 17.26 2.80 -1.73
CA TYR A 60 17.86 2.38 -2.99
C TYR A 60 19.35 2.03 -2.84
N GLY A 61 19.96 2.23 -1.66
CA GLY A 61 21.33 1.83 -1.31
C GLY A 61 22.45 2.60 -2.03
N SER A 62 22.13 3.32 -3.10
CA SER A 62 23.03 4.20 -3.83
C SER A 62 22.83 5.66 -3.43
N THR A 63 23.91 6.40 -3.23
CA THR A 63 23.86 7.87 -3.05
C THR A 63 23.57 8.60 -4.36
N THR A 64 23.54 7.90 -5.50
CA THR A 64 23.27 8.49 -6.81
C THR A 64 22.39 7.57 -7.64
N THR A 65 21.26 8.10 -8.11
CA THR A 65 20.43 7.46 -9.14
C THR A 65 20.15 8.48 -10.24
N THR A 66 20.09 8.02 -11.50
CA THR A 66 19.58 8.82 -12.63
C THR A 66 18.14 8.46 -12.97
N ASP A 67 17.59 7.44 -12.31
CA ASP A 67 16.25 6.95 -12.57
C ASP A 67 15.22 7.90 -11.95
N TYR A 68 14.07 8.02 -12.61
CA TYR A 68 12.93 8.72 -12.03
C TYR A 68 12.36 7.91 -10.87
N ILE A 69 12.10 8.59 -9.75
CA ILE A 69 11.36 8.03 -8.62
C ILE A 69 9.88 8.29 -8.86
N GLU A 70 9.07 7.25 -8.79
CA GLU A 70 7.63 7.32 -8.99
C GLU A 70 6.91 6.57 -7.86
N LEU A 71 5.88 7.21 -7.30
CA LEU A 71 4.92 6.58 -6.40
C LEU A 71 3.62 6.37 -7.18
N ARG A 72 3.14 5.13 -7.26
CA ARG A 72 1.88 4.79 -7.91
C ARG A 72 0.87 4.26 -6.91
N VAL A 73 -0.37 4.67 -7.09
CA VAL A 73 -1.54 4.13 -6.41
C VAL A 73 -2.30 3.31 -7.45
N CYS A 74 -2.42 2.01 -7.22
CA CYS A 74 -3.06 1.10 -8.16
C CYS A 74 -4.42 0.69 -7.60
N GLY A 75 -5.49 1.04 -8.31
CA GLY A 75 -6.84 0.50 -8.10
C GLY A 75 -7.22 -0.48 -9.20
N ASP A 76 -8.18 -1.37 -8.95
CA ASP A 76 -8.74 -2.28 -9.94
C ASP A 76 -10.18 -1.93 -10.38
N GLN A 77 -10.75 -0.85 -9.84
CA GLN A 77 -12.10 -0.35 -10.12
C GLN A 77 -12.12 1.10 -10.63
N GLU A 78 -13.33 1.62 -10.87
CA GLU A 78 -13.58 3.01 -11.27
C GLU A 78 -13.47 3.98 -10.07
N THR A 79 -13.61 5.28 -10.30
CA THR A 79 -13.38 6.33 -9.28
C THR A 79 -14.42 6.39 -8.14
N ALA A 80 -15.27 5.38 -7.97
CA ALA A 80 -16.45 5.44 -7.09
C ALA A 80 -16.39 4.51 -5.87
N ASP A 81 -15.39 3.63 -5.76
CA ASP A 81 -15.30 2.62 -4.69
C ASP A 81 -13.87 2.23 -4.27
N GLU A 82 -12.85 3.01 -4.64
CA GLU A 82 -11.44 2.77 -4.27
C GLU A 82 -10.72 4.06 -3.83
N ASP A 83 -11.24 4.71 -2.78
CA ASP A 83 -10.57 5.88 -2.20
C ASP A 83 -9.34 5.44 -1.39
N VAL A 84 -8.15 5.96 -1.75
CA VAL A 84 -6.88 5.71 -1.04
C VAL A 84 -6.25 7.05 -0.63
N PRO A 85 -6.71 7.67 0.47
CA PRO A 85 -6.13 8.92 0.93
C PRO A 85 -4.73 8.71 1.52
N PHE A 86 -3.80 9.62 1.19
CA PHE A 86 -2.47 9.67 1.78
C PHE A 86 -2.38 10.84 2.75
N SER A 87 -1.93 10.57 3.97
CA SER A 87 -1.66 11.64 4.95
C SER A 87 -0.37 12.40 4.62
N PHE A 88 0.68 11.68 4.22
CA PHE A 88 1.95 12.25 3.76
C PHE A 88 2.77 11.20 3.01
N TYR A 89 3.70 11.68 2.18
CA TYR A 89 4.77 10.89 1.58
C TYR A 89 6.05 11.74 1.61
N GLU A 90 7.20 11.10 1.77
CA GLU A 90 8.47 11.78 1.91
C GLU A 90 9.50 11.18 0.95
N ILE A 91 10.24 12.06 0.27
CA ILE A 91 11.35 11.68 -0.62
C ILE A 91 12.60 12.37 -0.10
N TYR A 92 13.56 11.56 0.33
CA TYR A 92 14.81 12.03 0.90
C TYR A 92 15.94 11.93 -0.14
N ILE A 93 16.61 13.05 -0.39
CA ILE A 93 17.81 13.13 -1.24
C ILE A 93 18.96 13.58 -0.33
N LYS A 94 20.07 12.82 -0.32
CA LYS A 94 21.28 13.15 0.45
C LYS A 94 22.25 13.98 -0.36
#